data_AF-A0A250JSI2-F1
#
_entry.id   AF-A0A250JSI2-F1
#
_cell.length_a   1.000
_cell.length_b   1.000
_cell.length_c   1.000
_cell.angle_alpha   90.00
_cell.angle_beta   90.00
_cell.angle_gamma   90.00
#
_symmetry.space_group_name_H-M   'P 1'
#
loop_
_entity.id
_entity.type
_entity.pdbx_description
1 polymer ?
#
loop_
_entity_poly.entity_id
_entity_poly.type
_entity_poly.pdbx_seq_one_letter_code
_entity_poly.pdbx_strand_id
1 'polypeptide(L)'
;MTRDETVIGECLRAAVEGPFFPDGELHTLLGLFREELAAVLEAWPTFHDVETQRDAVNGTLNNLLNYPHAEWASWPRYISAAPEEVAAVYERWWSANARAD
;
A
#
# COMPACT_ATOMS: atom_id res chain seq x y z
N MET A 1 11.38 10.86 7.23
CA MET A 1 10.13 10.44 6.61
C MET A 1 9.02 11.41 6.99
N THR A 2 8.16 11.77 6.05
CA THR A 2 6.92 12.53 6.30
C THR A 2 5.85 11.62 6.93
N ARG A 3 4.76 12.20 7.45
CA ARG A 3 3.63 11.39 7.96
C ARG A 3 3.05 10.51 6.85
N ASP A 4 2.90 11.05 5.64
CA ASP A 4 2.40 10.32 4.48
C ASP A 4 3.30 9.13 4.13
N GLU A 5 4.62 9.32 4.13
CA GLU A 5 5.58 8.23 3.90
C GLU A 5 5.50 7.14 4.98
N THR A 6 5.30 7.52 6.25
CA THR A 6 5.09 6.55 7.33
C THR A 6 3.81 5.74 7.11
N VAL A 7 2.70 6.40 6.79
CA VAL A 7 1.41 5.71 6.57
C VAL A 7 1.49 4.78 5.36
N ILE A 8 2.10 5.22 4.26
CA ILE A 8 2.29 4.36 3.08
C ILE A 8 3.17 3.16 3.40
N GLY A 9 4.28 3.35 4.13
CA GLY A 9 5.16 2.25 4.53
C GLY A 9 4.44 1.21 5.41
N GLU A 10 3.59 1.67 6.34
CA GLU A 10 2.75 0.79 7.15
C GLU A 10 1.73 0.02 6.31
N CYS A 11 1.13 0.66 5.31
CA CYS A 11 0.20 0.00 4.37
C CYS A 11 0.90 -1.05 3.51
N LEU A 12 2.10 -0.74 2.98
CA LEU A 12 2.92 -1.71 2.24
C LEU A 12 3.29 -2.90 3.13
N ARG A 13 3.69 -2.66 4.38
CA ARG A 13 3.95 -3.73 5.35
C ARG A 13 2.70 -4.54 5.66
N ALA A 14 1.54 -3.90 5.79
CA ALA A 14 0.26 -4.59 5.98
C ALA A 14 -0.05 -5.54 4.81
N ALA A 15 0.23 -5.13 3.58
CA ALA A 15 0.04 -5.97 2.39
C ALA A 15 1.02 -7.17 2.34
N VAL A 16 2.26 -6.96 2.77
CA VAL A 16 3.33 -7.99 2.73
C VAL A 16 3.24 -8.98 3.91
N GLU A 17 2.93 -8.51 5.12
CA GLU A 17 3.03 -9.28 6.36
C GLU A 17 1.67 -9.50 7.05
N GLY A 18 0.64 -8.78 6.62
CA GLY A 18 -0.67 -8.77 7.27
C GLY A 18 -1.68 -9.72 6.62
N PRO A 19 -2.80 -9.98 7.30
CA PRO A 19 -3.82 -10.91 6.84
C PRO A 19 -4.75 -10.32 5.77
N PHE A 20 -4.54 -9.08 5.32
CA PHE A 20 -5.48 -8.32 4.49
C PHE A 20 -5.66 -8.90 3.08
N PHE A 21 -4.63 -9.54 2.55
CA PHE A 21 -4.64 -10.14 1.21
C PHE A 21 -4.23 -11.60 1.28
N PRO A 22 -5.14 -12.54 0.96
CA PRO A 22 -4.82 -13.95 0.84
C PRO A 22 -3.68 -14.17 -0.18
N ASP A 23 -2.80 -15.15 0.07
CA ASP A 23 -1.62 -15.40 -0.78
C ASP A 23 -1.94 -15.61 -2.26
N GLY A 24 -3.09 -16.22 -2.57
CA GLY A 24 -3.54 -16.44 -3.95
C GLY A 24 -4.16 -15.21 -4.63
N GLU A 25 -4.55 -14.19 -3.88
CA GLU A 25 -5.27 -13.01 -4.39
C GLU A 25 -4.40 -11.77 -4.50
N LEU A 26 -3.27 -11.70 -3.79
CA LEU A 26 -2.38 -10.53 -3.80
C LEU A 26 -1.96 -10.14 -5.23
N HIS A 27 -1.54 -11.12 -6.04
CA HIS A 27 -1.19 -10.87 -7.44
C HIS A 27 -2.39 -10.43 -8.29
N THR A 28 -3.59 -10.98 -8.04
CA THR A 28 -4.81 -10.57 -8.73
C THR A 28 -5.24 -9.15 -8.38
N LEU A 29 -5.07 -8.75 -7.12
CA LEU A 29 -5.49 -7.44 -6.61
C LEU A 29 -4.50 -6.32 -6.92
N LEU A 30 -3.19 -6.63 -6.91
CA LEU A 30 -2.12 -5.65 -7.03
C LEU A 30 -1.38 -5.69 -8.37
N GLY A 31 -1.49 -6.79 -9.13
CA GLY A 31 -0.66 -7.03 -10.32
C GLY A 31 0.80 -7.35 -10.01
N LEU A 32 1.17 -7.47 -8.72
CA LEU A 32 2.52 -7.72 -8.23
C LEU A 32 2.55 -9.00 -7.41
N PHE A 33 3.67 -9.72 -7.43
CA PHE A 33 3.94 -10.80 -6.49
C PHE A 33 4.34 -10.25 -5.11
N ARG A 34 4.22 -11.09 -4.08
CA ARG A 34 4.55 -10.70 -2.70
C ARG A 34 6.01 -10.28 -2.57
N GLU A 35 6.90 -10.92 -3.32
CA GLU A 35 8.34 -10.64 -3.34
C GLU A 35 8.65 -9.28 -3.99
N GLU A 36 7.92 -8.91 -5.05
CA GLU A 36 8.06 -7.60 -5.69
C GLU A 36 7.58 -6.49 -4.75
N LEU A 37 6.45 -6.72 -4.07
CA LEU A 37 5.94 -5.78 -3.07
C LEU A 37 6.86 -5.66 -1.86
N ALA A 38 7.48 -6.77 -1.43
CA ALA A 38 8.48 -6.77 -0.36
C ALA A 38 9.74 -5.98 -0.74
N ALA A 39 10.20 -6.08 -1.99
CA ALA A 39 11.33 -5.28 -2.49
C ALA A 39 11.02 -3.77 -2.48
N VAL A 40 9.77 -3.39 -2.83
CA VAL A 40 9.32 -1.99 -2.71
C VAL A 40 9.30 -1.55 -1.24
N LEU A 41 8.78 -2.39 -0.34
CA LEU A 41 8.75 -2.11 1.10
C LEU A 41 10.14 -1.92 1.70
N GLU A 42 11.10 -2.80 1.38
CA GLU A 42 12.48 -2.72 1.88
C GLU A 42 13.19 -1.43 1.48
N ALA A 43 12.87 -0.91 0.29
CA ALA A 43 13.48 0.29 -0.26
C ALA A 43 12.69 1.57 0.02
N TRP A 44 11.46 1.46 0.56
CA TRP A 44 10.60 2.60 0.83
C TRP A 44 11.28 3.64 1.76
N PRO A 45 11.23 4.96 1.47
CA PRO A 45 10.42 5.63 0.45
C PRO A 45 11.10 5.82 -0.92
N THR A 46 12.30 5.29 -1.13
CA THR A 46 13.08 5.49 -2.36
C THR A 46 13.22 4.21 -3.15
N PHE A 47 12.52 4.08 -4.27
CA PHE A 47 12.66 2.94 -5.17
C PHE A 47 13.19 3.36 -6.53
N HIS A 48 14.02 2.50 -7.13
CA HIS A 48 14.68 2.81 -8.40
C HIS A 48 13.72 2.72 -9.59
N ASP A 49 12.70 1.86 -9.50
CA ASP A 49 11.64 1.74 -10.49
C ASP A 49 10.39 2.52 -10.02
N VAL A 50 10.23 3.73 -10.55
CA VAL A 50 9.14 4.65 -10.20
C VAL A 50 7.77 4.09 -10.61
N GLU A 51 7.69 3.32 -11.71
CA GLU A 51 6.43 2.74 -12.17
C GLU A 51 5.99 1.61 -11.23
N THR A 52 6.90 0.70 -10.90
CA THR A 52 6.62 -0.37 -9.92
C THR A 52 6.29 0.21 -8.54
N GLN A 53 7.00 1.25 -8.08
CA GLN A 53 6.68 1.91 -6.81
C GLN A 53 5.27 2.50 -6.83
N ARG A 54 4.92 3.22 -7.90
CA ARG A 54 3.60 3.82 -8.05
C ARG A 54 2.51 2.76 -8.02
N ASP A 55 2.67 1.68 -8.78
CA ASP A 55 1.67 0.62 -8.90
C ASP A 55 1.51 -0.13 -7.57
N ALA A 56 2.62 -0.40 -6.86
CA ALA A 56 2.62 -0.99 -5.52
C ALA A 56 1.86 -0.12 -4.50
N VAL A 57 2.15 1.19 -4.44
CA VAL A 57 1.49 2.10 -3.49
C VAL A 57 0.02 2.26 -3.86
N ASN A 58 -0.30 2.51 -5.13
CA ASN A 58 -1.67 2.71 -5.58
C ASN A 58 -2.53 1.46 -5.34
N GLY A 59 -2.03 0.30 -5.75
CA GLY A 59 -2.73 -0.97 -5.55
C GLY A 59 -2.95 -1.25 -4.07
N THR A 60 -1.93 -1.05 -3.23
CA THR A 60 -2.02 -1.35 -1.80
C THR A 60 -3.03 -0.47 -1.09
N LEU A 61 -2.94 0.86 -1.25
CA LEU A 61 -3.84 1.79 -0.58
C LEU A 61 -5.27 1.61 -1.07
N ASN A 62 -5.48 1.46 -2.38
CA ASN A 62 -6.81 1.23 -2.94
C ASN A 62 -7.45 -0.06 -2.41
N ASN A 63 -6.70 -1.18 -2.41
CA ASN A 63 -7.27 -2.45 -1.97
C ASN A 63 -7.46 -2.52 -0.45
N LEU A 64 -6.59 -1.92 0.37
CA LEU A 64 -6.83 -1.85 1.82
C LEU A 64 -8.11 -1.07 2.17
N LEU A 65 -8.52 -0.11 1.34
CA LEU A 65 -9.73 0.67 1.57
C LEU A 65 -10.99 0.03 0.98
N ASN A 66 -10.87 -0.63 -0.17
CA ASN A 66 -12.02 -1.02 -0.99
C ASN A 66 -12.21 -2.53 -1.17
N TYR A 67 -11.17 -3.35 -0.99
CA TYR A 67 -11.32 -4.80 -1.06
C TYR A 67 -11.92 -5.32 0.26
N PRO A 68 -12.95 -6.19 0.23
CA PRO A 68 -13.65 -6.66 1.43
C PRO A 68 -12.83 -7.70 2.22
N HIS A 69 -11.66 -7.31 2.74
CA HIS A 69 -10.73 -8.19 3.44
C HIS A 69 -11.23 -8.73 4.78
N ALA A 70 -12.28 -8.13 5.39
CA ALA A 70 -12.80 -8.49 6.73
C ALA A 70 -11.83 -8.36 7.93
N GLU A 71 -10.55 -8.06 7.68
CA GLU A 71 -9.47 -7.92 8.68
C GLU A 71 -9.38 -6.58 9.44
N TRP A 72 -10.50 -5.90 9.68
CA TRP A 72 -10.50 -4.60 10.38
C TRP A 72 -9.96 -4.67 11.82
N ALA A 73 -10.14 -5.81 12.50
CA ALA A 73 -9.58 -6.02 13.83
C ALA A 73 -8.04 -6.11 13.85
N SER A 74 -7.44 -6.52 12.72
CA SER A 74 -5.99 -6.61 12.54
C SER A 74 -5.37 -5.25 12.19
N TRP A 75 -6.16 -4.31 11.67
CA TRP A 75 -5.72 -2.98 11.24
C TRP A 75 -4.74 -2.27 12.20
N PRO A 76 -5.06 -2.02 13.49
CA PRO A 76 -4.19 -1.24 14.37
C PRO A 76 -2.85 -1.91 14.71
N ARG A 77 -2.68 -3.21 14.40
CA ARG A 77 -1.39 -3.91 14.53
C ARG A 77 -0.43 -3.58 13.39
N TYR A 78 -0.98 -3.23 12.23
CA TYR A 78 -0.21 -3.01 11.01
C TYR A 78 -0.11 -1.52 10.63
N ILE A 79 -1.22 -0.81 10.78
CA ILE A 79 -1.42 0.56 10.32
C ILE A 79 -1.85 1.43 11.50
N SER A 80 -1.05 2.46 11.79
CA SER A 80 -1.31 3.40 12.89
C SER A 80 -2.40 4.43 12.56
N ALA A 81 -2.59 4.70 11.26
CA ALA A 81 -3.58 5.64 10.74
C ALA A 81 -4.98 5.02 10.70
N ALA A 82 -6.01 5.84 10.89
CA ALA A 82 -7.39 5.43 10.62
C ALA A 82 -7.62 5.30 9.09
N PRO A 83 -8.63 4.51 8.63
CA PRO A 83 -8.93 4.38 7.20
C PRO A 83 -9.14 5.73 6.50
N GLU A 84 -9.73 6.72 7.17
CA GLU A 84 -9.93 8.07 6.64
C GLU A 84 -8.61 8.82 6.43
N GLU A 85 -7.64 8.63 7.32
CA GLU A 85 -6.29 9.21 7.15
C GLU A 85 -5.55 8.53 6.00
N VAL A 86 -5.67 7.20 5.85
CA VAL A 86 -5.12 6.47 4.70
C VAL A 86 -5.73 6.97 3.38
N ALA A 87 -7.04 7.20 3.33
CA ALA A 87 -7.71 7.77 2.16
C ALA A 87 -7.17 9.18 1.82
N ALA A 88 -7.00 10.03 2.82
CA ALA A 88 -6.44 11.37 2.60
C ALA A 88 -4.97 11.34 2.14
N VAL A 89 -4.16 10.40 2.67
CA VAL A 89 -2.79 10.14 2.20
C VAL A 89 -2.81 9.66 0.75
N TYR A 90 -3.75 8.76 0.41
CA TYR A 90 -3.88 8.24 -0.95
C TYR A 90 -4.15 9.34 -1.97
N GLU A 91 -5.09 10.25 -1.68
CA GLU A 91 -5.40 11.38 -2.55
C GLU A 91 -4.20 12.30 -2.80
N ARG A 92 -3.42 12.59 -1.74
CA ARG A 92 -2.22 13.42 -1.85
C ARG A 92 -1.12 12.72 -2.66
N TRP A 93 -0.88 11.44 -2.39
CA TRP A 93 0.07 10.62 -3.14
C TRP A 93 -0.31 10.57 -4.62
N TRP A 94 -1.57 10.28 -4.93
CA TRP A 94 -2.08 10.23 -6.29
C TRP A 94 -1.89 11.56 -7.01
N SER A 95 -2.24 12.68 -6.36
CA SER A 95 -2.10 14.01 -6.95
C SER A 95 -0.64 14.37 -7.25
N ALA A 96 0.30 13.91 -6.43
CA ALA A 96 1.73 14.15 -6.62
C ALA A 96 2.39 13.24 -7.66
N ASN A 97 1.79 12.06 -7.95
CA ASN A 97 2.38 11.01 -8.78
C ASN A 97 1.49 10.57 -9.95
N ALA A 98 0.44 11.34 -10.26
CA ALA A 98 -0.42 11.09 -11.41
C ALA A 98 0.41 11.10 -12.70
N ARG A 99 0.09 10.20 -13.63
CA ARG A 99 0.69 10.24 -14.96
C ARG A 99 0.31 11.57 -15.61
N ALA A 100 1.29 12.23 -16.23
CA ALA A 100 0.96 13.14 -17.32
C ALA A 100 0.51 12.25 -18.47
N ASP A 101 -0.79 12.31 -18.78
CA ASP A 101 -1.42 11.56 -19.86
C ASP A 101 -0.73 11.81 -21.22
#